data_AF-A0A357QZ46-F1
#
_entry.id   AF-A0A357QZ46-F1
#
_cell.length_a   1.000
_cell.length_b   1.000
_cell.length_c   1.000
_cell.angle_alpha   90.00
_cell.angle_beta   90.00
_cell.angle_gamma   90.00
#
_symmetry.space_group_name_H-M   'P 1'
#
loop_
_entity.id
_entity.type
_entity.pdbx_description
1 polymer ?
#
loop_
_entity_poly.entity_id
_entity_poly.type
_entity_poly.pdbx_seq_one_letter_code
_entity_poly.pdbx_strand_id
1 'polypeptide(L)'
;MPDEIAFMTLISLRLLPTYVQEFEDAFTAVSLRGIEIKKLSLKRKGELIRYLFAPTMVRTLLKAKRLSMAMDLKGFRASENRSSYFECQFTQLDYLVLSVSVILGLLWIGFEWRII
;
A
#
# COMPACT_ATOMS: atom_id res chain seq x y z
N MET A 1 -6.04 17.87 3.14
CA MET A 1 -5.12 17.47 2.05
C MET A 1 -4.25 16.25 2.43
N PRO A 2 -3.63 16.17 3.63
CA PRO A 2 -2.85 14.99 4.04
C PRO A 2 -3.65 13.68 4.01
N ASP A 3 -4.94 13.73 4.36
CA ASP A 3 -5.81 12.55 4.47
C ASP A 3 -6.08 11.86 3.14
N GLU A 4 -6.02 12.59 2.02
CA GLU A 4 -6.25 12.00 0.70
C GLU A 4 -5.09 11.10 0.29
N ILE A 5 -3.87 11.52 0.60
CA ILE A 5 -2.65 10.74 0.34
C ILE A 5 -2.63 9.52 1.26
N ALA A 6 -2.97 9.69 2.55
CA ALA A 6 -3.10 8.58 3.48
C ALA A 6 -4.15 7.56 3.00
N PHE A 7 -5.30 8.03 2.50
CA PHE A 7 -6.35 7.20 1.96
C PHE A 7 -5.93 6.46 0.69
N MET A 8 -5.30 7.15 -0.27
CA MET A 8 -4.77 6.52 -1.49
C MET A 8 -3.74 5.44 -1.14
N THR A 9 -2.89 5.70 -0.14
CA THR A 9 -1.88 4.75 0.32
C THR A 9 -2.53 3.54 1.00
N LEU A 10 -3.52 3.76 1.88
CA LEU A 10 -4.27 2.69 2.56
C LEU A 10 -5.02 1.80 1.57
N ILE A 11 -5.68 2.39 0.56
CA ILE A 11 -6.30 1.63 -0.52
C ILE A 11 -5.26 0.81 -1.27
N SER A 12 -4.14 1.42 -1.64
CA SER A 12 -3.07 0.74 -2.38
C SER A 12 -2.56 -0.46 -1.59
N LEU A 13 -2.32 -0.29 -0.29
CA LEU A 13 -1.87 -1.37 0.59
C LEU A 13 -2.92 -2.48 0.74
N ARG A 14 -4.20 -2.14 0.83
CA ARG A 14 -5.30 -3.12 0.86
C ARG A 14 -5.49 -3.87 -0.46
N LEU A 15 -5.28 -3.20 -1.59
CA LEU A 15 -5.45 -3.80 -2.92
C LEU A 15 -4.27 -4.69 -3.31
N LEU A 16 -3.08 -4.44 -2.76
CA LEU A 16 -1.87 -5.23 -3.02
C LEU A 16 -2.07 -6.74 -2.82
N PRO A 17 -2.57 -7.25 -1.68
CA PRO A 17 -2.80 -8.69 -1.51
C PRO A 17 -3.81 -9.25 -2.52
N THR A 18 -4.85 -8.49 -2.85
CA THR A 18 -5.82 -8.91 -3.87
C THR A 18 -5.20 -9.00 -5.26
N TYR A 19 -4.29 -8.08 -5.61
CA TYR A 19 -3.58 -8.16 -6.88
C TYR A 19 -2.66 -9.38 -6.95
N VAL A 20 -1.93 -9.69 -5.87
CA VAL A 20 -1.08 -10.88 -5.82
C VAL A 20 -1.91 -12.14 -6.10
N GLN A 21 -3.07 -12.29 -5.46
CA GLN A 21 -3.98 -13.40 -5.71
C GLN A 21 -4.46 -13.44 -7.18
N GLU A 22 -4.87 -12.30 -7.75
CA GLU A 22 -5.28 -12.24 -9.17
C GLU A 22 -4.14 -12.61 -10.14
N PHE A 23 -2.89 -12.27 -9.80
CA PHE A 23 -1.73 -12.69 -10.58
C PHE A 23 -1.46 -14.20 -10.46
N GLU A 24 -1.55 -14.77 -9.25
CA GLU A 24 -1.41 -16.21 -9.03
C GLU A 24 -2.49 -17.02 -9.77
N ASP A 25 -3.74 -16.55 -9.74
CA ASP A 25 -4.84 -17.14 -10.49
C ASP A 25 -4.60 -17.07 -12.00
N ALA A 26 -4.10 -15.93 -12.49
CA ALA A 26 -3.77 -15.76 -13.90
C ALA A 26 -2.64 -16.70 -14.34
N PHE A 27 -1.61 -16.89 -13.52
CA PHE A 27 -0.54 -17.85 -13.79
C PHE A 27 -1.02 -19.30 -13.74
N THR A 28 -1.92 -19.62 -12.81
CA THR A 28 -2.53 -20.96 -12.70
C THR A 28 -3.39 -21.26 -13.93
N ALA A 29 -4.20 -20.30 -14.41
CA ALA A 29 -5.00 -20.44 -15.62
C ALA A 29 -4.15 -20.65 -16.88
N VAL A 30 -3.01 -19.97 -16.98
CA VAL A 30 -2.04 -20.19 -18.07
C VAL A 30 -1.41 -21.57 -17.99
N SER A 31 -1.09 -22.04 -16.79
CA SER A 31 -0.54 -23.38 -16.57
C SER A 31 -1.54 -24.48 -16.95
N LEU A 32 -2.83 -24.29 -16.67
CA LEU A 32 -3.92 -25.19 -17.10
C LEU A 32 -4.08 -25.24 -18.63
N ARG A 33 -3.74 -24.17 -19.35
CA ARG A 33 -3.70 -24.14 -20.82
C ARG A 33 -2.48 -24.88 -21.40
N GLY A 34 -1.71 -25.59 -20.57
CA GLY A 34 -0.57 -26.40 -20.99
C GLY A 34 0.73 -25.62 -21.20
N ILE A 35 0.78 -24.34 -20.81
CA ILE A 35 1.99 -23.53 -20.94
C ILE A 35 2.82 -23.69 -19.66
N GLU A 36 3.84 -24.54 -19.71
CA GLU A 36 4.80 -24.68 -18.61
C GLU A 36 5.74 -23.48 -18.52
N ILE A 37 5.37 -22.49 -17.71
CA ILE A 37 6.11 -21.23 -17.51
C ILE A 37 7.57 -21.50 -17.08
N LYS A 38 7.83 -22.58 -16.35
CA LYS A 38 9.19 -22.96 -15.90
C LYS A 38 10.11 -23.40 -17.04
N LYS A 39 9.59 -24.04 -18.10
CA LYS A 39 10.39 -24.50 -19.26
C LYS A 39 10.50 -23.49 -20.40
N LEU A 40 9.86 -22.32 -20.29
CA LEU A 40 9.90 -21.28 -21.33
C LEU A 40 11.25 -20.55 -21.41
N SER A 41 11.70 -20.26 -22.63
CA SER A 41 12.82 -19.34 -22.89
C SER A 41 12.46 -17.91 -22.47
N LEU A 42 13.48 -17.10 -22.12
CA LEU A 42 13.29 -15.71 -21.67
C LEU A 42 12.46 -14.86 -22.65
N LYS A 43 12.64 -15.07 -23.97
CA LYS A 43 11.86 -14.38 -25.01
C LYS A 43 10.36 -14.72 -24.93
N ARG A 44 10.02 -16.01 -24.84
CA ARG A 44 8.63 -16.46 -24.72
C ARG A 44 7.99 -16.05 -23.39
N LYS A 45 8.77 -15.98 -22.29
CA LYS A 45 8.28 -15.47 -21.00
C LYS A 45 7.82 -14.02 -21.10
N GLY A 46 8.60 -13.17 -21.77
CA GLY A 46 8.23 -11.76 -21.98
C GLY A 46 6.97 -11.59 -22.82
N GLU A 47 6.81 -12.40 -23.86
CA GLU A 47 5.62 -12.39 -24.72
C GLU A 47 4.35 -12.84 -23.97
N LEU A 48 4.47 -13.87 -23.14
CA LEU A 48 3.39 -14.35 -22.27
C LEU A 48 2.95 -13.26 -21.26
N ILE A 49 3.92 -12.59 -20.62
CA ILE A 49 3.64 -11.47 -19.70
C ILE A 49 2.92 -10.35 -20.43
N ARG A 50 3.35 -9.96 -21.64
CA ARG A 50 2.65 -8.94 -22.46
C ARG A 50 1.21 -9.33 -22.76
N TYR A 51 0.99 -10.59 -23.15
CA TYR A 51 -0.35 -11.11 -23.43
C TYR A 51 -1.25 -11.12 -22.20
N LEU A 52 -0.73 -11.43 -21.02
CA LEU A 52 -1.48 -11.39 -19.75
C LEU A 52 -1.68 -9.96 -19.22
N PHE A 53 -0.76 -9.05 -19.53
CA PHE A 53 -0.76 -7.68 -19.04
C PHE A 53 -1.92 -6.86 -19.63
N ALA A 54 -2.17 -6.98 -20.94
CA ALA A 54 -3.27 -6.26 -21.59
C ALA A 54 -4.65 -6.51 -20.96
N PRO A 55 -5.13 -7.77 -20.80
CA PRO A 55 -6.43 -8.03 -20.19
C PRO A 55 -6.46 -7.70 -18.69
N THR A 56 -5.36 -7.92 -17.96
CA THR A 56 -5.32 -7.58 -16.53
C THR A 56 -5.39 -6.07 -16.32
N MET A 57 -4.70 -5.27 -17.14
CA MET A 57 -4.74 -3.81 -17.06
C MET A 57 -6.14 -3.24 -17.34
N VAL A 58 -6.87 -3.79 -18.31
CA VAL A 58 -8.27 -3.39 -18.55
C VAL A 58 -9.15 -3.72 -17.33
N ARG A 59 -8.97 -4.90 -16.74
CA ARG A 59 -9.73 -5.32 -15.54
C ARG A 59 -9.43 -4.43 -14.33
N THR A 60 -8.16 -4.06 -14.10
CA THR A 60 -7.77 -3.18 -12.99
C THR A 60 -8.30 -1.77 -13.16
N LEU A 61 -8.26 -1.21 -14.39
CA LEU A 61 -8.86 0.09 -14.70
C LEU A 61 -10.37 0.09 -14.44
N LEU A 62 -11.07 -0.97 -14.85
CA LEU A 62 -12.51 -1.10 -14.62
C LEU A 62 -12.84 -1.20 -13.12
N LYS A 63 -12.01 -1.92 -12.35
CA LYS A 63 -12.13 -2.00 -10.88
C LYS A 63 -11.89 -0.63 -10.24
N ALA A 64 -10.88 0.11 -10.68
CA ALA A 64 -10.62 1.47 -10.21
C ALA A 64 -11.81 2.41 -10.49
N LYS A 65 -12.41 2.34 -11.69
CA LYS A 65 -13.61 3.10 -12.03
C LYS A 65 -14.80 2.77 -11.12
N ARG A 66 -15.03 1.49 -10.83
CA ARG A 66 -16.09 1.05 -9.91
C ARG A 66 -15.83 1.54 -8.48
N LEU A 67 -14.58 1.52 -8.04
CA LEU A 67 -14.18 2.01 -6.73
C LEU A 67 -14.43 3.53 -6.60
N SER A 68 -14.04 4.32 -7.61
CA SER A 68 -14.32 5.75 -7.64
C SER A 68 -15.82 6.04 -7.57
N MET A 69 -16.62 5.35 -8.38
CA MET A 69 -18.08 5.51 -8.36
C MET A 69 -18.67 5.15 -6.99
N ALA A 70 -18.20 4.06 -6.37
CA ALA A 70 -18.63 3.68 -5.03
C ALA A 70 -18.22 4.70 -3.96
N MET A 71 -17.07 5.36 -4.12
CA MET A 71 -16.62 6.43 -3.24
C MET A 71 -17.49 7.69 -3.38
N ASP A 72 -17.84 8.07 -4.61
CA ASP A 72 -18.73 9.21 -4.88
C ASP A 72 -20.12 8.97 -4.26
N LEU A 73 -20.67 7.76 -4.42
CA LEU A 73 -21.95 7.36 -3.81
C LEU A 73 -21.93 7.38 -2.28
N LYS A 74 -20.77 7.08 -1.68
CA LYS A 74 -20.57 7.16 -0.22
C LYS A 74 -20.31 8.57 0.27
N GLY A 75 -20.32 9.58 -0.61
CA GLY A 75 -20.02 10.96 -0.25
C GLY A 75 -18.57 11.16 0.18
N PHE A 76 -17.62 10.42 -0.40
CA PHE A 76 -16.20 10.66 -0.15
C PHE A 76 -15.86 12.09 -0.61
N ARG A 77 -15.56 12.99 0.34
CA ARG A 77 -15.37 14.46 0.17
C ARG A 77 -16.61 15.34 0.33
N ALA A 78 -17.77 14.79 0.71
CA ALA A 78 -19.00 15.56 0.91
C ALA A 78 -19.10 16.29 2.27
N SER A 79 -18.30 15.89 3.28
CA SER A 79 -18.30 16.53 4.60
C SER A 79 -16.93 17.14 4.92
N GLU A 80 -16.96 18.37 5.43
CA GLU A 80 -15.80 19.17 5.88
C GLU A 80 -15.27 18.67 7.24
N ASN A 81 -16.17 18.19 8.10
CA ASN A 81 -15.83 17.49 9.35
C ASN A 81 -15.74 15.99 9.10
N ARG A 82 -14.51 15.48 8.93
CA ARG A 82 -14.23 14.04 8.79
C ARG A 82 -13.81 13.47 10.13
N SER A 83 -14.48 12.41 10.59
CA SER A 83 -14.03 11.61 11.74
C SER A 83 -13.04 10.54 11.28
N SER A 84 -11.86 10.46 11.90
CA SER A 84 -10.94 9.33 11.68
C SER A 84 -11.45 8.10 12.41
N TYR A 85 -11.56 6.96 11.73
CA TYR A 85 -11.90 5.70 12.39
C TYR A 85 -10.70 5.07 13.11
N PHE A 86 -9.49 5.33 12.60
CA PHE A 86 -8.25 4.88 13.22
C PHE A 86 -7.64 6.07 13.96
N GLU A 87 -7.87 6.10 15.27
CA GLU A 87 -7.17 7.03 16.15
C GLU A 87 -5.98 6.31 16.76
N CYS A 88 -4.76 6.82 16.50
CA CYS A 88 -3.56 6.34 17.15
C CYS A 88 -3.55 6.86 18.59
N GLN A 89 -3.93 6.01 19.54
CA GLN A 89 -3.81 6.33 20.96
C GLN A 89 -2.38 6.02 21.42
N PHE A 90 -1.75 7.03 22.03
CA PHE A 90 -0.44 6.85 22.65
C PHE A 90 -0.54 5.87 23.81
N THR A 91 0.31 4.86 23.79
CA THR A 91 0.42 3.91 24.89
C THR A 91 1.38 4.46 25.95
N GLN A 92 1.26 4.02 27.21
CA GLN A 92 2.15 4.43 28.29
C GLN A 92 3.64 4.16 27.97
N LEU A 93 3.92 3.12 27.17
CA LEU A 93 5.27 2.81 26.69
C LEU A 93 5.81 3.89 25.74
N ASP A 94 4.96 4.49 24.91
CA ASP A 94 5.38 5.54 23.98
C ASP A 94 5.85 6.77 24.76
N TYR A 95 5.15 7.14 25.83
CA TYR A 95 5.56 8.22 26.72
C TYR A 95 6.89 7.92 27.43
N LEU A 96 7.11 6.67 27.87
CA LEU A 96 8.36 6.26 28.51
C LEU A 96 9.52 6.36 27.53
N VAL A 97 9.37 5.84 26.30
CA VAL A 97 10.41 5.94 25.26
C VAL A 97 10.70 7.40 24.88
N LEU A 98 9.66 8.23 24.74
CA LEU A 98 9.81 9.65 24.44
C LEU A 98 10.59 10.39 25.53
N SER A 99 10.23 10.17 26.80
CA SER A 99 10.91 10.81 27.93
C SER A 99 12.40 10.41 28.03
N VAL A 100 12.71 9.12 27.87
CA VAL A 100 14.10 8.63 27.87
C VAL A 100 14.89 9.23 26.71
N SER A 101 14.31 9.28 25.51
CA SER A 101 14.96 9.86 24.33
C SER A 101 15.30 11.35 24.52
N VAL A 102 14.39 12.13 25.11
CA VAL A 102 14.62 13.55 25.41
C VAL A 102 15.73 13.74 26.45
N ILE A 103 15.73 12.93 27.52
CA ILE A 103 16.75 13.01 28.58
C ILE A 103 18.14 12.70 28.01
N LEU A 104 18.26 11.67 27.17
CA LEU A 104 19.53 11.32 26.53
C LEU A 104 20.03 12.43 25.58
N GLY A 105 19.13 13.04 24.82
CA GLY A 105 19.48 14.18 23.95
C GLY A 105 19.99 15.39 24.73
N LEU A 106 19.35 15.73 25.85
CA LEU A 106 19.78 16.82 26.73
C LEU A 106 21.12 16.55 27.39
N LEU A 107 21.36 15.31 27.82
CA LEU A 107 22.65 14.89 28.38
C LEU A 107 23.77 14.99 27.35
N TRP A 108 23.51 14.61 26.10
CA TRP A 108 24.47 14.72 25.01
C TRP A 108 24.87 16.17 24.77
N ILE A 109 23.88 17.06 24.59
CA ILE A 109 24.10 18.49 24.33
C ILE A 109 24.83 19.15 25.51
N GLY A 110 24.46 18.83 26.75
CA GLY A 110 25.12 19.35 27.94
C GLY A 110 26.56 18.87 28.09
N PHE A 111 26.90 17.69 27.59
CA PHE A 111 28.27 17.18 27.59
C PHE A 111 29.14 17.90 26.55
N GLU A 112 28.57 18.19 25.38
CA GLU A 112 29.26 18.91 24.29
C GLU A 112 29.52 20.38 24.65
N TRP A 113 28.56 21.04 25.29
CA TRP A 113 28.72 22.40 25.86
C TRP A 113 29.72 22.49 27.02
N ARG A 114 30.06 21.36 27.66
CA ARG A 114 31.04 21.32 28.76
C ARG A 114 32.47 20.99 28.28
N ILE A 115 32.61 20.52 27.04
CA ILE A 115 33.90 20.13 26.44
C ILE A 115 34.52 21.27 25.60
N ILE A 116 33.70 22.21 25.11
CA ILE A 116 34.12 23.49 24.50
C ILE A 116 34.34 24.55 25.57
#